data_AF-A0A968NVC4-F1
#
_entry.id   AF-A0A968NVC4-F1
#
_cell.length_a   1.000
_cell.length_b   1.000
_cell.length_c   1.000
_cell.angle_alpha   90.00
_cell.angle_beta   90.00
_cell.angle_gamma   90.00
#
_symmetry.space_group_name_H-M   'P 1'
#
loop_
_entity.id
_entity.type
_entity.pdbx_description
1 polymer ?
#
loop_
_entity_poly.entity_id
_entity_poly.type
_entity_poly.pdbx_seq_one_letter_code
_entity_poly.pdbx_strand_id
1 'polypeptide(L)' 'MVRVSDLYGYIDQSGKIVVDPQYASANSYSQGLAVIRTGRGYGYLDRAGQLATDPEFTLADDFRKGWLP' A
#
# COMPACT_ATOMS: atom_id res chain seq x y z
N MET A 1 3.65 7.51 -9.93
CA MET A 1 3.26 6.08 -9.87
C MET A 1 3.62 5.42 -11.19
N VAL A 2 3.81 4.11 -11.19
CA VAL A 2 4.00 3.31 -12.41
C VAL A 2 3.12 2.06 -12.32
N ARG A 3 2.60 1.61 -13.45
CA ARG A 3 1.90 0.32 -13.58
C ARG A 3 2.71 -0.59 -14.48
N VAL A 4 3.03 -1.78 -13.99
CA VAL A 4 3.69 -2.83 -14.76
C VAL A 4 2.80 -4.07 -14.69
N SER A 5 2.30 -4.50 -15.84
CA SER A 5 1.22 -5.49 -15.94
C SER A 5 -0.01 -5.05 -15.12
N ASP A 6 -0.35 -5.78 -14.05
CA ASP A 6 -1.48 -5.50 -13.16
C ASP A 6 -1.05 -5.06 -11.76
N LEU A 7 0.23 -4.75 -11.58
CA LEU A 7 0.79 -4.29 -10.33
C LEU A 7 1.20 -2.83 -10.42
N TYR A 8 1.05 -2.14 -9.30
CA TYR A 8 1.36 -0.74 -9.13
C TYR A 8 2.56 -0.56 -8.21
N GLY A 9 3.40 0.40 -8.58
CA GLY A 9 4.56 0.86 -7.83
C GLY A 9 4.72 2.37 -7.91
N TYR A 10 5.81 2.88 -7.35
CA TYR A 10 6.10 4.31 -7.30
C TYR A 10 7.46 4.60 -7.91
N ILE A 11 7.51 5.68 -8.67
CA ILE A 11 8.71 6.25 -9.25
C ILE A 11 8.85 7.68 -8.77
N ASP A 12 10.07 8.17 -8.67
CA ASP A 12 10.36 9.57 -8.38
C ASP A 12 10.20 10.45 -9.63
N GLN A 13 10.49 11.75 -9.51
CA GLN A 13 10.41 12.71 -10.62
C GLN A 13 11.47 12.48 -11.71
N SER A 14 12.54 11.74 -11.42
CA SER A 14 13.56 11.34 -12.39
C SER A 14 13.17 10.07 -13.17
N GLY A 15 12.06 9.42 -12.76
CA GLY A 15 11.61 8.15 -13.34
C GLY A 15 12.24 6.92 -12.68
N LYS A 16 13.00 7.09 -11.60
CA LYS A 16 13.61 5.98 -10.86
C LYS A 16 12.57 5.30 -9.98
N ILE A 17 12.57 3.97 -9.96
CA ILE A 17 11.73 3.17 -9.05
C ILE A 17 12.11 3.47 -7.59
N VAL A 18 11.10 3.90 -6.83
CA VAL A 18 11.15 4.08 -5.36
C VAL A 18 10.49 2.88 -4.69
N VAL A 19 9.38 2.41 -5.25
CA VAL A 19 8.69 1.20 -4.80
C VAL A 19 8.42 0.32 -6.01
N ASP A 20 8.92 -0.90 -5.97
CA ASP A 20 8.69 -1.88 -7.02
C ASP A 20 7.19 -2.13 -7.22
N PRO A 21 6.73 -2.40 -8.47
CA PRO A 21 5.35 -2.79 -8.72
C PRO A 21 5.00 -4.08 -7.99
N GLN A 22 4.30 -3.97 -6.87
CA GLN A 22 3.93 -5.09 -6.00
C GLN A 22 2.50 -4.99 -5.45
N TYR A 23 1.83 -3.85 -5.65
CA TYR A 23 0.49 -3.63 -5.12
C TYR A 23 -0.59 -3.85 -6.17
N ALA A 24 -1.69 -4.47 -5.78
CA ALA A 24 -2.83 -4.69 -6.68
C ALA A 24 -3.57 -3.39 -7.03
N SER A 25 -3.40 -2.35 -6.22
CA SER A 25 -3.86 -0.99 -6.51
C SER A 25 -3.01 0.01 -5.72
N ALA A 26 -2.85 1.21 -6.27
CA ALA A 26 -2.10 2.28 -5.65
C ALA A 26 -2.66 3.64 -6.09
N ASN A 27 -2.88 4.54 -5.13
CA ASN A 27 -3.34 5.90 -5.40
C ASN A 27 -2.16 6.87 -5.50
N SER A 28 -2.42 8.04 -6.10
CA SER A 28 -1.48 9.17 -6.03
C SER A 28 -1.27 9.63 -4.58
N TYR A 29 -0.09 10.17 -4.30
CA TYR A 29 0.19 10.79 -3.02
C TYR A 29 -0.73 12.00 -2.79
N SER A 30 -1.37 12.03 -1.63
CA SER A 30 -2.12 13.17 -1.09
C SER A 30 -1.68 13.42 0.35
N GLN A 31 -1.40 14.67 0.70
CA GLN A 31 -0.90 15.06 2.03
C GLN A 31 0.33 14.26 2.51
N GLY A 32 1.18 13.79 1.59
CA GLY A 32 2.39 13.02 1.92
C GLY A 32 2.20 11.51 2.03
N LEU A 33 0.97 11.01 1.95
CA LEU A 33 0.65 9.59 2.01
C LEU A 33 -0.04 9.11 0.73
N ALA A 34 0.16 7.84 0.39
CA ALA A 34 -0.56 7.18 -0.69
C ALA A 34 -1.24 5.91 -0.18
N VAL A 35 -2.47 5.67 -0.62
CA VAL A 35 -3.19 4.45 -0.29
C VAL A 35 -2.77 3.35 -1.25
N ILE A 36 -2.37 2.20 -0.70
CA ILE A 36 -2.10 0.98 -1.47
C ILE A 36 -3.03 -0.15 -1.08
N ARG A 37 -3.26 -1.07 -2.01
CA ARG A 37 -3.97 -2.32 -1.77
C ARG A 37 -3.02 -3.49 -1.90
N THR A 38 -2.85 -4.21 -0.80
CA THR A 38 -2.14 -5.48 -0.72
C THR A 38 -3.13 -6.64 -0.87
N GLY A 39 -2.62 -7.87 -0.96
CA GLY A 39 -3.47 -9.07 -0.84
C GLY A 39 -4.14 -9.23 0.52
N ARG A 40 -3.73 -8.45 1.54
CA ARG A 40 -4.24 -8.48 2.92
C ARG A 40 -5.15 -7.32 3.28
N GLY A 41 -5.35 -6.35 2.39
CA GLY A 41 -6.14 -5.16 2.69
C GLY A 41 -5.48 -3.86 2.22
N TYR A 42 -5.92 -2.73 2.78
CA TYR A 42 -5.38 -1.41 2.46
C TYR A 42 -4.32 -0.98 3.49
N GLY A 43 -3.32 -0.24 3.01
CA GLY A 43 -2.30 0.38 3.83
C GLY A 43 -1.89 1.74 3.28
N TYR A 44 -1.09 2.48 4.04
CA TYR A 44 -0.58 3.79 3.64
C TYR A 44 0.92 3.73 3.42
N LEU A 45 1.39 4.30 2.32
CA LEU A 45 2.81 4.52 2.04
C LEU A 45 3.15 5.99 2.18
N ASP A 46 4.30 6.28 2.77
CA ASP A 46 4.91 7.59 2.69
C ASP A 46 5.66 7.80 1.36
N ARG A 47 6.19 9.01 1.15
CA ARG A 47 6.96 9.36 -0.06
C ARG A 47 8.29 8.64 -0.20
N ALA A 48 8.82 8.07 0.89
CA ALA A 48 10.02 7.25 0.87
C ALA A 48 9.71 5.80 0.48
N GLY A 49 8.42 5.45 0.32
CA GLY A 49 8.00 4.09 0.02
C GLY A 49 7.93 3.19 1.26
N GLN A 50 7.93 3.78 2.46
CA GLN A 50 7.77 3.05 3.71
C GLN A 50 6.29 2.97 4.08
N LEU A 51 5.89 1.83 4.63
CA LEU A 51 4.55 1.65 5.17
C LEU A 51 4.39 2.54 6.41
N ALA A 52 3.51 3.53 6.32
CA ALA A 52 3.13 4.37 7.44
C ALA A 52 2.25 3.60 8.44
N THR A 53 1.59 2.53 7.99
CA THR A 53 0.79 1.61 8.82
C THR A 53 0.96 0.18 8.33
N ASP A 54 0.89 -0.81 9.22
CA ASP A 54 0.75 -2.20 8.80
C ASP A 54 -0.58 -2.35 8.02
N PRO A 55 -0.62 -3.08 6.89
CA PRO A 55 -1.87 -3.35 6.19
C PRO A 55 -2.73 -4.33 6.99
N GLU A 56 -3.52 -3.80 7.93
CA GLU A 56 -4.31 -4.59 8.88
C GLU A 56 -5.71 -5.01 8.38
N PHE A 57 -6.17 -4.57 7.21
CA PHE A 57 -7.54 -4.85 6.77
C PHE A 57 -7.73 -6.22 6.09
N THR A 58 -7.37 -7.31 6.77
CA THR A 58 -7.79 -8.64 6.35
C THR A 58 -9.20 -8.86 6.92
N LEU A 59 -10.23 -8.68 6.08
CA LEU A 59 -11.63 -9.04 6.36
C LEU A 59 -11.82 -10.48 6.89
N ALA A 60 -10.78 -11.32 6.83
CA ALA A 60 -10.78 -12.71 7.28
C ALA A 60 -10.10 -12.96 8.65
N ASP A 61 -9.37 -12.00 9.25
CA ASP A 61 -8.74 -12.19 10.58
C ASP A 61 -9.60 -11.63 11.73
N ASP A 62 -10.47 -10.66 11.46
CA ASP A 62 -11.40 -10.09 12.46
C ASP A 62 -12.47 -11.07 12.95
N PHE A 63 -12.69 -12.19 12.25
CA PHE A 63 -13.64 -13.21 12.71
C PHE A 63 -13.03 -14.23 13.67
N ARG A 64 -11.71 -14.18 13.95
CA ARG A 64 -11.04 -15.26 14.71
C ARG A 64 -10.25 -14.81 15.94
N LYS A 65 -10.07 -13.51 16.17
CA LYS A 65 -9.47 -13.02 17.42
C LYS A 65 -10.51 -12.24 18.21
N GLY A 66 -11.44 -12.98 18.81
CA GLY A 66 -12.23 -12.43 19.90
C GLY A 66 -11.28 -12.01 21.02
N TRP A 67 -11.16 -10.71 21.26
CA TRP A 67 -10.71 -10.15 22.54
C TRP A 67 -11.53 -8.89 22.81
N LEU A 68 -12.60 -9.11 23.57
CA LEU A 68 -13.05 -8.18 24.60
C LEU A 68 -12.08 -8.33 25.79
N PRO A 69 -11.51 -7.23 26.26
CA PRO A 69 -11.68 -6.85 27.67
C PRO A 69 -12.53 -5.60 27.84
#